data_AF-A0A4Z1HL19-F1
#
_entry.id   AF-A0A4Z1HL19-F1
#
_cell.length_a   1.000
_cell.length_b   1.000
_cell.length_c   1.000
_cell.angle_alpha   90.00
_cell.angle_beta   90.00
_cell.angle_gamma   90.00
#
_symmetry.space_group_name_H-M   'P 1'
#
loop_
_entity.id
_entity.type
_entity.pdbx_description
1 polymer ?
#
loop_
_entity_poly.entity_id
_entity_poly.type
_entity_poly.pdbx_seq_one_letter_code
_entity_poly.pdbx_strand_id
1 'polypeptide(L)'
;MWAFIYTPARLPSAYNKWIKSAAQVDSRLLKALRYCRYGELKYGVETGQAHLLGDMCKDYGLPEEYGDPTKSIPFPCELVHMGAGPSCEFHAVSRFYKSFIWSASMYLPLNLALLFRNPKVSKKALTHALKSSARSSAFLSTFITLFYYGICLTRTKFGPQILGTSPHACQAIDSGYCIGTGCWMCGWSVLIETAKRREEMGLFVAPRALATLLPRRYRWEDQWIERAVFAWGAAVVFTCVGENRNGIRGVLGKVVGGVLHSGGGF
;
A
#
# COMPACT_ATOMS: atom_id res chain seq x y z
N MET A 1 3.44 -0.02 1.36
CA MET A 1 3.69 -1.10 0.38
C MET A 1 4.78 -2.06 0.82
N TRP A 2 5.93 -1.58 1.30
CA TRP A 2 7.02 -2.44 1.81
C TRP A 2 6.57 -3.57 2.74
N ALA A 3 5.86 -3.25 3.84
CA ALA A 3 5.38 -4.26 4.79
C ALA A 3 4.35 -5.23 4.16
N PHE A 4 3.51 -4.77 3.24
CA PHE A 4 2.58 -5.64 2.52
C PHE A 4 3.31 -6.72 1.71
N ILE A 5 4.45 -6.35 1.11
CA ILE A 5 5.27 -7.29 0.35
C ILE A 5 6.08 -8.16 1.30
N TYR A 6 6.96 -7.60 2.14
CA TYR A 6 7.94 -8.42 2.86
C TYR A 6 7.48 -8.95 4.22
N THR A 7 6.57 -8.26 4.90
CA THR A 7 6.14 -8.61 6.26
C THR A 7 4.61 -8.46 6.44
N PRO A 8 3.79 -9.14 5.60
CA PRO A 8 2.34 -8.93 5.59
C PRO A 8 1.69 -9.22 6.95
N ALA A 9 2.27 -10.11 7.76
CA ALA A 9 1.80 -10.43 9.11
C ALA A 9 1.79 -9.22 10.07
N ARG A 10 2.59 -8.17 9.79
CA ARG A 10 2.62 -6.92 10.56
C ARG A 10 1.48 -5.97 10.24
N LEU A 11 0.71 -6.23 9.17
CA LEU A 11 -0.45 -5.42 8.80
C LEU A 11 -1.76 -6.10 9.25
N PRO A 12 -2.82 -5.32 9.53
CA PRO A 12 -4.16 -5.87 9.73
C PRO A 12 -4.62 -6.69 8.51
N SER A 13 -5.27 -7.83 8.74
CA SER A 13 -5.69 -8.76 7.67
C SER A 13 -6.64 -8.10 6.67
N ALA A 14 -7.61 -7.31 7.15
CA ALA A 14 -8.51 -6.53 6.30
C ALA A 14 -7.76 -5.54 5.40
N TYR A 15 -6.69 -4.94 5.90
CA TYR A 15 -5.88 -3.99 5.14
C TYR A 15 -5.05 -4.70 4.06
N ASN A 16 -4.46 -5.86 4.38
CA ASN A 16 -3.82 -6.70 3.37
C ASN A 16 -4.78 -7.14 2.27
N LYS A 17 -6.01 -7.55 2.62
CA LYS A 17 -7.04 -7.95 1.65
C LYS A 17 -7.42 -6.77 0.75
N TRP A 18 -7.56 -5.58 1.31
CA TRP A 18 -7.85 -4.37 0.55
C TRP A 18 -6.71 -4.02 -0.42
N ILE A 19 -5.45 -4.01 0.05
CA ILE A 19 -4.29 -3.75 -0.82
C ILE A 19 -4.20 -4.79 -1.92
N LYS A 20 -4.40 -6.08 -1.61
CA LYS A 20 -4.39 -7.17 -2.61
C LYS A 20 -5.46 -6.95 -3.68
N SER A 21 -6.67 -6.54 -3.29
CA SER A 21 -7.76 -6.23 -4.23
C SER A 21 -7.43 -5.04 -5.13
N ALA A 22 -6.80 -4.00 -4.58
CA ALA A 22 -6.44 -2.80 -5.34
C ALA A 22 -5.24 -3.04 -6.27
N ALA A 23 -4.24 -3.78 -5.78
CA ALA A 23 -2.98 -4.00 -6.50
C ALA A 23 -3.13 -4.94 -7.70
N GLN A 24 -4.16 -5.80 -7.71
CA GLN A 24 -4.43 -6.78 -8.78
C GLN A 24 -3.15 -7.45 -9.28
N VAL A 25 -2.38 -8.01 -8.35
CA VAL A 25 -1.06 -8.59 -8.57
C VAL A 25 -1.13 -10.09 -8.35
N ASP A 26 -0.42 -10.87 -9.17
CA ASP A 26 -0.24 -12.29 -8.94
C ASP A 26 0.53 -12.51 -7.62
N SER A 27 -0.01 -13.35 -6.74
CA SER A 27 0.63 -13.66 -5.46
C SER A 27 1.98 -14.35 -5.60
N ARG A 28 2.26 -15.02 -6.72
CA ARG A 28 3.54 -15.66 -7.02
C ARG A 28 4.66 -14.63 -7.14
N LEU A 29 4.42 -13.46 -7.74
CA LEU A 29 5.38 -12.36 -7.76
C LEU A 29 5.69 -11.86 -6.35
N LEU A 30 4.68 -11.71 -5.49
CA LEU A 30 4.88 -11.30 -4.10
C LEU A 30 5.71 -12.32 -3.32
N LYS A 31 5.50 -13.61 -3.60
CA LYS A 31 6.25 -14.71 -2.99
C LYS A 31 7.69 -14.75 -3.52
N ALA A 32 7.88 -14.59 -4.82
CA ALA A 32 9.21 -14.53 -5.45
C ALA A 32 10.05 -13.38 -4.87
N LEU A 33 9.49 -12.18 -4.72
CA LEU A 33 10.19 -11.05 -4.08
C LEU A 33 10.64 -11.38 -2.64
N ARG A 34 9.80 -12.05 -1.85
CA ARG A 34 10.18 -12.52 -0.51
C ARG A 34 11.30 -13.54 -0.58
N TYR A 35 11.22 -14.50 -1.49
CA TYR A 35 12.25 -15.52 -1.68
C TYR A 35 13.57 -14.90 -2.13
N CYS A 36 13.54 -13.89 -3.00
CA CYS A 36 14.72 -13.10 -3.34
C CYS A 36 15.34 -12.43 -2.11
N ARG A 37 14.50 -11.86 -1.24
CA ARG A 37 14.93 -11.14 -0.04
C ARG A 37 15.52 -12.04 1.04
N TYR A 38 14.91 -13.19 1.28
CA TYR A 38 15.35 -14.14 2.30
C TYR A 38 16.35 -15.18 1.79
N GLY A 39 16.71 -15.12 0.51
CA GLY A 39 17.73 -15.97 -0.10
C GLY A 39 17.25 -17.38 -0.46
N GLU A 40 15.94 -17.62 -0.49
CA GLU A 40 15.34 -18.87 -0.96
C GLU A 40 15.38 -18.98 -2.49
N LEU A 41 15.31 -17.84 -3.19
CA LEU A 41 15.49 -17.72 -4.63
C LEU A 41 16.70 -16.82 -4.90
N LYS A 42 17.66 -17.33 -5.68
CA LYS A 42 18.90 -16.61 -6.03
C LYS A 42 19.16 -16.67 -7.52
N TYR A 43 19.42 -15.53 -8.14
CA TYR A 43 19.84 -15.49 -9.54
C TYR A 43 21.16 -16.25 -9.76
N GLY A 44 21.22 -17.03 -10.83
CA GLY A 44 22.38 -17.83 -11.22
C GLY A 44 22.59 -19.11 -10.41
N VAL A 45 21.68 -19.45 -9.50
CA VAL A 45 21.79 -20.64 -8.63
C VAL A 45 20.49 -21.44 -8.65
N GLU A 46 20.61 -22.74 -8.95
CA GLU A 46 19.47 -23.64 -8.86
C GLU A 46 19.13 -23.92 -7.39
N THR A 47 17.95 -23.45 -6.97
CA THR A 47 17.47 -23.48 -5.57
C THR A 47 16.20 -24.32 -5.41
N GLY A 48 15.72 -24.96 -6.48
CA GLY A 48 14.45 -25.67 -6.55
C GLY A 48 13.23 -24.75 -6.68
N GLN A 49 13.41 -23.43 -6.76
CA GLN A 49 12.33 -22.44 -6.78
C GLN A 49 11.87 -22.03 -8.18
N ALA A 50 12.48 -22.55 -9.25
CA ALA A 50 12.16 -22.18 -10.64
C ALA A 50 10.66 -22.37 -10.97
N HIS A 51 10.03 -23.43 -10.44
CA HIS A 51 8.62 -23.72 -10.64
C HIS A 51 7.68 -22.56 -10.22
N LEU A 52 8.05 -21.76 -9.20
CA LEU A 52 7.20 -20.69 -8.69
C LEU A 52 6.81 -19.67 -9.77
N LEU A 53 7.80 -19.26 -10.57
CA LEU A 53 7.60 -18.32 -11.67
C LEU A 53 7.44 -19.05 -13.01
N GLY A 54 7.98 -20.26 -13.16
CA GLY A 54 7.75 -21.11 -14.35
C GLY A 54 6.26 -21.47 -14.53
N ASP A 55 5.56 -21.82 -13.45
CA ASP A 55 4.12 -22.07 -13.50
C ASP A 55 3.33 -20.79 -13.79
N MET A 56 3.84 -19.63 -13.36
CA MET A 56 3.28 -18.34 -13.73
C MET A 56 3.45 -18.07 -15.23
N CYS A 57 4.62 -18.36 -15.80
CA CYS A 57 4.83 -18.26 -17.23
C CYS A 57 3.82 -19.10 -18.02
N LYS A 58 3.56 -20.35 -17.60
CA LYS A 58 2.56 -21.23 -18.24
C LYS A 58 1.17 -20.62 -18.26
N ASP A 59 0.71 -20.09 -17.12
CA ASP A 59 -0.64 -19.49 -17.01
C ASP A 59 -0.81 -18.24 -17.90
N TYR A 60 0.28 -17.49 -18.12
CA TYR A 60 0.27 -16.28 -18.94
C TYR A 60 0.72 -16.52 -20.39
N GLY A 61 1.00 -17.77 -20.78
CA GLY A 61 1.47 -18.11 -22.13
C GLY A 61 2.87 -17.58 -22.46
N LEU A 62 3.72 -17.39 -21.45
CA LEU A 62 5.10 -16.93 -21.58
C LEU A 62 6.09 -18.11 -21.62
N PRO A 63 7.30 -17.93 -22.16
CA PRO A 63 8.36 -18.94 -22.09
C PRO A 63 8.66 -19.35 -20.63
N GLU A 64 8.65 -20.65 -20.33
CA GLU A 64 8.89 -21.15 -18.96
C GLU A 64 10.27 -20.74 -18.41
N GLU A 65 11.26 -20.62 -19.31
CA GLU A 65 12.60 -20.14 -19.00
C GLU A 65 12.63 -18.71 -18.42
N TYR A 66 11.61 -17.88 -18.67
CA TYR A 66 11.51 -16.55 -18.05
C TYR A 66 11.35 -16.62 -16.53
N GLY A 67 10.85 -17.74 -16.00
CA GLY A 67 10.71 -17.97 -14.57
C GLY A 67 11.90 -18.68 -13.92
N ASP A 68 12.87 -19.12 -14.72
CA ASP A 68 14.05 -19.85 -14.24
C ASP A 68 15.16 -18.88 -13.82
N PRO A 69 15.53 -18.82 -12.52
CA PRO A 69 16.54 -17.89 -12.02
C PRO A 69 17.96 -18.19 -12.51
N THR A 70 18.21 -19.37 -13.08
CA THR A 70 19.51 -19.76 -13.65
C THR A 70 19.64 -19.35 -15.12
N LYS A 71 18.51 -19.19 -15.82
CA LYS A 71 18.46 -18.84 -17.25
C LYS A 71 18.13 -17.37 -17.48
N SER A 72 17.24 -16.81 -16.70
CA SER A 72 16.72 -15.45 -16.90
C SER A 72 17.16 -14.50 -15.79
N ILE A 73 18.21 -13.71 -16.08
CA ILE A 73 18.83 -12.79 -15.12
C ILE A 73 18.94 -11.40 -15.76
N PRO A 74 18.19 -10.40 -15.29
CA PRO A 74 17.06 -10.50 -14.36
C PRO A 74 15.82 -11.11 -15.03
N PHE A 75 14.80 -11.47 -14.24
CA PHE A 75 13.50 -11.85 -14.80
C PHE A 75 12.94 -10.76 -15.72
N PRO A 76 12.38 -11.10 -16.89
CA PRO A 76 11.96 -10.10 -17.86
C PRO A 76 10.77 -9.30 -17.34
N CYS A 77 10.68 -8.03 -17.74
CA CYS A 77 9.58 -7.17 -17.31
C CYS A 77 8.22 -7.71 -17.75
N GLU A 78 8.13 -8.43 -18.87
CA GLU A 78 6.87 -9.05 -19.32
C GLU A 78 6.29 -10.04 -18.29
N LEU A 79 7.14 -10.79 -17.59
CA LEU A 79 6.72 -11.65 -16.48
C LEU A 79 6.24 -10.82 -15.28
N VAL A 80 6.96 -9.75 -14.93
CA VAL A 80 6.57 -8.81 -13.87
C VAL A 80 5.28 -8.05 -14.19
N HIS A 81 5.02 -7.85 -15.48
CA HIS A 81 3.81 -7.27 -16.05
C HIS A 81 2.64 -8.25 -16.14
N MET A 82 2.82 -9.51 -15.71
CA MET A 82 1.80 -10.56 -15.78
C MET A 82 1.27 -10.76 -17.21
N GLY A 83 2.18 -10.82 -18.18
CA GLY A 83 1.83 -11.05 -19.59
C GLY A 83 1.22 -9.84 -20.32
N ALA A 84 1.24 -8.64 -19.73
CA ALA A 84 0.73 -7.43 -20.39
C ALA A 84 1.69 -6.82 -21.44
N GLY A 85 2.66 -7.62 -21.91
CA GLY A 85 3.70 -7.24 -22.87
C GLY A 85 4.99 -6.68 -22.24
N PRO A 86 6.04 -6.47 -23.04
CA PRO A 86 7.37 -6.10 -22.56
C PRO A 86 7.53 -4.62 -22.19
N SER A 87 6.69 -3.72 -22.72
CA SER A 87 6.82 -2.28 -22.48
C SER A 87 6.37 -1.87 -21.08
N CYS A 88 7.29 -1.26 -20.32
CA CYS A 88 7.05 -0.74 -18.97
C CYS A 88 6.10 0.47 -19.00
N GLU A 89 6.22 1.31 -20.01
CA GLU A 89 5.41 2.51 -20.24
C GLU A 89 3.97 2.12 -20.57
N PHE A 90 3.78 1.15 -21.46
CA PHE A 90 2.44 0.62 -21.77
C PHE A 90 1.80 -0.02 -20.53
N HIS A 91 2.55 -0.84 -19.78
CA HIS A 91 2.05 -1.41 -18.53
C HIS A 91 1.64 -0.32 -17.53
N ALA A 92 2.43 0.75 -17.38
CA ALA A 92 2.12 1.86 -16.48
C ALA A 92 0.79 2.56 -16.85
N VAL A 93 0.55 2.83 -18.14
CA VAL A 93 -0.70 3.41 -18.64
C VAL A 93 -1.88 2.44 -18.46
N SER A 94 -1.69 1.17 -18.81
CA SER A 94 -2.69 0.11 -18.63
C SER A 94 -3.11 -0.02 -17.17
N ARG A 95 -2.13 0.01 -16.24
CA ARG A 95 -2.39 -0.01 -14.80
C ARG A 95 -3.12 1.24 -14.33
N PHE A 96 -2.78 2.41 -14.85
CA PHE A 96 -3.49 3.64 -14.50
C PHE A 96 -4.97 3.52 -14.86
N TYR A 97 -5.27 3.15 -16.11
CA TYR A 97 -6.63 3.04 -16.61
C TYR A 97 -7.46 2.00 -15.83
N LYS A 98 -6.93 0.78 -15.66
CA LYS A 98 -7.60 -0.30 -14.92
C LYS A 98 -7.85 0.09 -13.46
N SER A 99 -6.86 0.69 -12.81
CA SER A 99 -6.97 1.15 -11.42
C SER A 99 -7.94 2.31 -11.28
N PHE A 100 -8.03 3.18 -12.29
CA PHE A 100 -8.94 4.31 -12.29
C PHE A 100 -10.39 3.87 -12.35
N ILE A 101 -10.72 2.92 -13.23
CA ILE A 101 -12.07 2.35 -13.32
C ILE A 101 -12.42 1.63 -12.01
N TRP A 102 -11.52 0.80 -11.49
CA TRP A 102 -11.74 0.09 -10.23
C TRP A 102 -11.90 1.04 -9.04
N SER A 103 -11.11 2.11 -8.99
CA SER A 103 -11.22 3.11 -7.93
C SER A 103 -12.48 3.98 -8.08
N ALA A 104 -12.87 4.31 -9.31
CA ALA A 104 -14.07 5.08 -9.61
C ALA A 104 -15.32 4.29 -9.24
N SER A 105 -15.35 2.98 -9.48
CA SER A 105 -16.48 2.13 -9.09
C SER A 105 -16.69 2.06 -7.58
N MET A 106 -15.66 2.35 -6.76
CA MET A 106 -15.79 2.45 -5.31
C MET A 106 -16.17 3.86 -4.84
N TYR A 107 -15.51 4.91 -5.35
CA TYR A 107 -15.72 6.28 -4.87
C TYR A 107 -16.97 6.95 -5.43
N LEU A 108 -17.33 6.66 -6.69
CA LEU A 108 -18.47 7.30 -7.34
C LEU A 108 -19.80 6.94 -6.67
N PRO A 109 -20.13 5.67 -6.40
CA PRO A 109 -21.39 5.33 -5.73
C PRO A 109 -21.50 5.93 -4.34
N LEU A 110 -20.40 5.95 -3.56
CA LEU A 110 -20.38 6.53 -2.22
C LEU A 110 -20.70 8.03 -2.25
N ASN A 111 -20.05 8.79 -3.14
CA ASN A 111 -20.30 10.23 -3.26
C ASN A 111 -21.68 10.54 -3.82
N LEU A 112 -22.21 9.71 -4.72
CA LEU A 112 -23.57 9.85 -5.25
C LEU A 112 -24.63 9.52 -4.19
N ALA A 113 -24.45 8.47 -3.38
CA ALA A 113 -25.37 8.10 -2.31
C ALA A 113 -25.53 9.22 -1.27
N LEU A 114 -24.43 9.89 -0.90
CA LEU A 114 -24.47 11.06 -0.02
C LEU A 114 -25.23 12.24 -0.62
N LEU A 115 -25.20 12.38 -1.94
CA LEU A 115 -25.93 13.38 -2.71
C LEU A 115 -27.43 13.12 -2.72
N PHE A 116 -27.83 11.87 -2.98
CA PHE A 116 -29.24 11.46 -3.02
C PHE A 116 -29.93 11.45 -1.64
N ARG A 117 -29.15 11.51 -0.54
CA ARG A 117 -29.71 11.71 0.79
C ARG A 117 -30.32 13.10 1.01
N ASN A 118 -29.97 14.08 0.16
CA ASN A 118 -30.51 15.44 0.23
C ASN A 118 -31.62 15.63 -0.83
N PRO A 119 -32.81 16.14 -0.45
CA PRO A 119 -33.97 16.24 -1.34
C PRO A 119 -33.81 17.27 -2.49
N LYS A 120 -32.78 18.12 -2.45
CA LYS A 120 -32.51 19.13 -3.49
C LYS A 120 -31.15 18.85 -4.14
N VAL A 121 -31.15 18.03 -5.19
CA VAL A 121 -29.95 17.77 -5.99
C VAL A 121 -29.68 18.97 -6.91
N SER A 122 -28.61 19.71 -6.62
CA SER A 122 -28.14 20.82 -7.46
C SER A 122 -27.11 20.34 -8.49
N LYS A 123 -27.11 20.92 -9.70
CA LYS A 123 -26.05 20.70 -10.70
C LYS A 123 -24.65 20.96 -10.12
N LYS A 124 -24.51 21.97 -9.24
CA LYS A 124 -23.24 22.28 -8.55
C LYS A 124 -22.82 21.18 -7.58
N ALA A 125 -23.77 20.56 -6.89
CA ALA A 125 -23.49 19.46 -5.97
C ALA A 125 -23.08 18.19 -6.74
N LEU A 126 -23.73 17.92 -7.87
CA LEU A 126 -23.37 16.81 -8.76
C LEU A 126 -21.96 16.99 -9.37
N THR A 127 -21.64 18.15 -9.93
CA THR A 127 -20.30 18.40 -10.50
C THR A 127 -19.22 18.33 -9.43
N HIS A 128 -19.49 18.81 -8.21
CA HIS A 128 -18.59 18.67 -7.08
C HIS A 128 -18.34 17.19 -6.73
N ALA A 129 -19.39 16.37 -6.64
CA ALA A 129 -19.25 14.95 -6.33
C ALA A 129 -18.50 14.17 -7.41
N LEU A 130 -18.76 14.46 -8.69
CA LEU A 130 -18.03 13.89 -9.81
C LEU A 130 -16.55 14.29 -9.77
N LYS A 131 -16.25 15.58 -9.58
CA LYS A 131 -14.87 16.08 -9.47
C LYS A 131 -14.13 15.49 -8.27
N SER A 132 -14.81 15.35 -7.13
CA SER A 132 -14.28 14.72 -5.93
C SER A 132 -13.97 13.25 -6.16
N SER A 133 -14.90 12.49 -6.73
CA SER A 133 -14.72 11.07 -7.05
C SER A 133 -13.60 10.85 -8.06
N ALA A 134 -13.56 11.66 -9.12
CA ALA A 134 -12.51 11.62 -10.12
C ALA A 134 -11.13 11.93 -9.53
N ARG A 135 -11.03 12.92 -8.63
CA ARG A 135 -9.78 13.25 -7.94
C ARG A 135 -9.29 12.09 -7.06
N SER A 136 -10.14 11.53 -6.21
CA SER A 136 -9.74 10.39 -5.36
C SER A 136 -9.40 9.15 -6.18
N SER A 137 -10.07 8.94 -7.31
CA SER A 137 -9.75 7.86 -8.25
C SER A 137 -8.42 8.08 -8.95
N ALA A 138 -8.14 9.31 -9.39
CA ALA A 138 -6.86 9.69 -9.97
C ALA A 138 -5.72 9.52 -8.96
N PHE A 139 -5.90 9.96 -7.71
CA PHE A 139 -4.93 9.76 -6.63
C PHE A 139 -4.53 8.29 -6.47
N LEU A 140 -5.50 7.39 -6.31
CA LEU A 140 -5.23 5.97 -6.08
C LEU A 140 -4.63 5.30 -7.32
N SER A 141 -5.07 5.70 -8.50
CA SER A 141 -4.54 5.17 -9.77
C SER A 141 -3.11 5.61 -10.00
N THR A 142 -2.81 6.89 -9.78
CA THR A 142 -1.44 7.41 -9.82
C THR A 142 -0.56 6.74 -8.77
N PHE A 143 -1.08 6.48 -7.56
CA PHE A 143 -0.34 5.72 -6.53
C PHE A 143 0.10 4.35 -7.05
N ILE A 144 -0.84 3.58 -7.62
CA ILE A 144 -0.57 2.24 -8.15
C ILE A 144 0.38 2.32 -9.35
N THR A 145 0.14 3.23 -10.29
CA THR A 145 0.99 3.41 -11.48
C THR A 145 2.42 3.81 -11.11
N LEU A 146 2.61 4.79 -10.22
CA LEU A 146 3.95 5.19 -9.78
C LEU A 146 4.66 4.07 -9.03
N PHE A 147 3.93 3.24 -8.26
CA PHE A 147 4.51 2.08 -7.59
C PHE A 147 5.07 1.07 -8.60
N TYR A 148 4.27 0.64 -9.58
CA TYR A 148 4.71 -0.31 -10.62
C TYR A 148 5.79 0.28 -11.52
N TYR A 149 5.61 1.53 -11.95
CA TYR A 149 6.57 2.18 -12.83
C TYR A 149 7.90 2.41 -12.12
N GLY A 150 7.91 2.76 -10.84
CA GLY A 150 9.13 2.87 -10.03
C GLY A 150 9.88 1.55 -9.87
N ILE A 151 9.16 0.44 -9.71
CA ILE A 151 9.76 -0.91 -9.76
C ILE A 151 10.43 -1.13 -11.12
N CYS A 152 9.70 -0.91 -12.21
CA CYS A 152 10.21 -1.13 -13.57
C CYS A 152 11.43 -0.25 -13.88
N LEU A 153 11.38 1.04 -13.56
CA LEU A 153 12.49 1.98 -13.74
C LEU A 153 13.75 1.54 -12.98
N THR A 154 13.58 1.04 -11.76
CA THR A 154 14.72 0.54 -10.97
C THR A 154 15.29 -0.73 -11.59
N ARG A 155 14.44 -1.62 -12.12
CA ARG A 155 14.89 -2.87 -12.74
C ARG A 155 15.58 -2.68 -14.09
N THR A 156 15.12 -1.73 -14.91
CA THR A 156 15.55 -1.63 -16.31
C THR A 156 16.51 -0.47 -16.58
N LYS A 157 16.40 0.65 -15.86
CA LYS A 157 17.18 1.87 -16.12
C LYS A 157 18.15 2.14 -14.98
N PHE A 158 17.65 2.54 -13.81
CA PHE A 158 18.50 3.04 -12.73
C PHE A 158 19.34 1.96 -12.03
N GLY A 159 18.75 0.81 -11.72
CA GLY A 159 19.44 -0.28 -11.02
C GLY A 159 20.65 -0.81 -11.80
N PRO A 160 20.48 -1.22 -13.07
CA PRO A 160 21.60 -1.69 -13.89
C PRO A 160 22.71 -0.64 -14.07
N GLN A 161 22.35 0.65 -14.16
CA GLN A 161 23.32 1.74 -14.29
C GLN A 161 24.12 2.01 -13.00
N ILE A 162 23.51 1.83 -11.83
CA ILE A 162 24.12 2.14 -10.52
C ILE A 162 24.81 0.93 -9.90
N LEU A 163 24.16 -0.25 -9.95
CA LEU A 163 24.60 -1.48 -9.27
C LEU A 163 25.23 -2.50 -10.23
N GLY A 164 25.07 -2.32 -11.55
CA GLY A 164 25.53 -3.23 -12.58
C GLY A 164 24.51 -4.32 -12.96
N THR A 165 24.93 -5.20 -13.86
CA THR A 165 24.11 -6.27 -14.46
C THR A 165 24.48 -7.67 -13.97
N SER A 166 25.34 -7.78 -12.96
CA SER A 166 25.70 -9.08 -12.40
C SER A 166 24.50 -9.75 -11.72
N PRO A 167 24.46 -11.09 -11.61
CA PRO A 167 23.39 -11.79 -10.89
C PRO A 167 23.20 -11.28 -9.45
N HIS A 168 24.30 -10.94 -8.77
CA HIS A 168 24.26 -10.33 -7.44
C HIS A 168 23.61 -8.93 -7.45
N ALA A 169 23.90 -8.09 -8.44
CA ALA A 169 23.27 -6.78 -8.58
C ALA A 169 21.76 -6.91 -8.89
N CYS A 170 21.38 -7.79 -9.81
CA CYS A 170 19.98 -8.10 -10.09
C CYS A 170 19.25 -8.61 -8.85
N GLN A 171 19.91 -9.45 -8.05
CA GLN A 171 19.38 -9.94 -6.77
C GLN A 171 19.14 -8.78 -5.79
N ALA A 172 20.09 -7.87 -5.65
CA ALA A 172 19.96 -6.70 -4.78
C ALA A 172 18.79 -5.79 -5.22
N ILE A 173 18.62 -5.62 -6.53
CA ILE A 173 17.51 -4.85 -7.12
C ILE A 173 16.16 -5.47 -6.75
N ASP A 174 15.96 -6.76 -7.03
CA ASP A 174 14.67 -7.43 -6.84
C ASP A 174 14.36 -7.80 -5.38
N SER A 175 15.39 -7.96 -4.53
CA SER A 175 15.22 -8.24 -3.09
C SER A 175 14.81 -7.03 -2.24
N GLY A 176 14.89 -5.81 -2.79
CA GLY A 176 14.67 -4.61 -1.98
C GLY A 176 14.59 -3.31 -2.76
N TYR A 177 15.60 -2.97 -3.56
CA TYR A 177 15.71 -1.61 -4.11
C TYR A 177 14.54 -1.25 -5.01
N CYS A 178 14.06 -2.16 -5.87
CA CYS A 178 12.92 -1.88 -6.75
C CYS A 178 11.64 -1.58 -5.96
N ILE A 179 11.40 -2.30 -4.86
CA ILE A 179 10.27 -2.07 -3.96
C ILE A 179 10.44 -0.76 -3.17
N GLY A 180 11.66 -0.46 -2.73
CA GLY A 180 12.00 0.79 -2.05
C GLY A 180 11.69 2.01 -2.92
N THR A 181 12.21 2.02 -4.16
CA THR A 181 11.93 3.09 -5.13
C THR A 181 10.44 3.20 -5.44
N GLY A 182 9.76 2.07 -5.65
CA GLY A 182 8.31 2.05 -5.85
C GLY A 182 7.55 2.70 -4.68
N CYS A 183 7.92 2.37 -3.43
CA CYS A 183 7.33 2.97 -2.23
C CYS A 183 7.57 4.48 -2.15
N TRP A 184 8.76 4.94 -2.50
CA TRP A 184 9.11 6.35 -2.49
C TRP A 184 8.34 7.13 -3.57
N MET A 185 8.33 6.62 -4.81
CA MET A 185 7.64 7.27 -5.94
C MET A 185 6.13 7.34 -5.72
N CYS A 186 5.49 6.25 -5.27
CA CYS A 186 4.04 6.24 -5.10
C CYS A 186 3.55 7.22 -4.02
N GLY A 187 4.38 7.56 -3.04
CA GLY A 187 4.04 8.52 -1.99
C GLY A 187 3.68 9.92 -2.52
N TRP A 188 4.29 10.33 -3.64
CA TRP A 188 4.04 11.63 -4.27
C TRP A 188 2.62 11.78 -4.85
N SER A 189 1.90 10.69 -5.07
CA SER A 189 0.53 10.77 -5.58
C SER A 189 -0.39 11.53 -4.63
N VAL A 190 -0.08 11.58 -3.33
CA VAL A 190 -0.85 12.28 -2.29
C VAL A 190 -1.06 13.76 -2.63
N LEU A 191 -0.19 14.36 -3.46
CA LEU A 191 -0.32 15.73 -3.93
C LEU A 191 -1.52 15.97 -4.86
N ILE A 192 -2.12 14.93 -5.42
CA ILE A 192 -3.37 15.03 -6.21
C ILE A 192 -4.57 15.36 -5.31
N GLU A 193 -4.52 14.93 -4.04
CA GLU A 193 -5.60 15.14 -3.08
C GLU A 193 -5.59 16.55 -2.46
N THR A 194 -6.73 16.93 -1.87
CA THR A 194 -6.86 18.23 -1.18
C THR A 194 -6.11 18.22 0.15
N ALA A 195 -5.62 19.38 0.62
CA ALA A 195 -4.86 19.49 1.87
C ALA A 195 -5.55 18.80 3.07
N LYS A 196 -6.86 19.05 3.24
CA LYS A 196 -7.67 18.39 4.28
C LYS A 196 -7.67 16.86 4.15
N ARG A 197 -7.84 16.33 2.94
CA ARG A 197 -7.84 14.88 2.72
C ARG A 197 -6.45 14.27 2.94
N ARG A 198 -5.37 15.00 2.63
CA ARG A 198 -3.99 14.56 2.91
C ARG A 198 -3.74 14.40 4.41
N GLU A 199 -4.26 15.32 5.22
CA GLU A 199 -4.21 15.22 6.68
C GLU A 199 -4.95 13.97 7.19
N GLU A 200 -6.18 13.75 6.72
CA GLU A 200 -6.98 12.57 7.06
C GLU A 200 -6.27 11.27 6.65
N MET A 201 -5.66 11.23 5.45
CA MET A 201 -4.87 10.10 4.99
C MET A 201 -3.60 9.89 5.83
N GLY A 202 -2.91 10.97 6.21
CA GLY A 202 -1.74 10.92 7.08
C GLY A 202 -2.08 10.30 8.43
N LEU A 203 -3.16 10.77 9.07
CA LEU A 203 -3.66 10.23 10.33
C LEU A 203 -4.13 8.77 10.21
N PHE A 204 -4.58 8.36 9.02
CA PHE A 204 -4.97 6.97 8.77
C PHE A 204 -3.75 6.06 8.51
N VAL A 205 -2.80 6.48 7.69
CA VAL A 205 -1.70 5.63 7.20
C VAL A 205 -0.49 5.65 8.14
N ALA A 206 -0.12 6.81 8.70
CA ALA A 206 1.09 6.95 9.50
C ALA A 206 1.10 6.05 10.75
N PRO A 207 0.01 5.94 11.56
CA PRO A 207 0.00 5.03 12.70
C PRO A 207 0.14 3.56 12.27
N ARG A 208 -0.48 3.18 11.15
CA ARG A 208 -0.36 1.82 10.60
C ARG A 208 1.05 1.53 10.11
N ALA A 209 1.72 2.51 9.49
CA ALA A 209 3.11 2.38 9.06
C ALA A 209 4.04 2.23 10.27
N LEU A 210 3.89 3.08 11.29
CA LEU A 210 4.66 3.03 12.54
C LEU A 210 4.45 1.70 13.27
N ALA A 211 3.22 1.19 13.31
CA ALA A 211 2.91 -0.11 13.89
C ALA A 211 3.65 -1.28 13.23
N THR A 212 4.14 -1.13 11.99
CA THR A 212 4.95 -2.18 11.34
C THR A 212 6.40 -2.20 11.83
N LEU A 213 6.86 -1.18 12.56
CA LEU A 213 8.18 -1.17 13.20
C LEU A 213 8.16 -1.92 14.54
N LEU A 214 6.99 -1.97 15.19
CA LEU A 214 6.79 -2.62 16.48
C LEU A 214 6.38 -4.10 16.31
N PRO A 215 6.65 -4.95 17.32
CA PRO A 215 6.14 -6.31 17.32
C PRO A 215 4.61 -6.29 17.46
N ARG A 216 3.93 -7.15 16.68
CA ARG A 216 2.46 -7.25 16.75
C ARG A 216 1.97 -7.88 18.05
N ARG A 217 2.80 -8.70 18.69
CA ARG A 217 2.56 -9.29 20.00
C ARG A 217 3.86 -9.18 20.78
N TYR A 218 3.81 -8.50 21.91
CA TYR A 218 4.91 -8.50 22.87
C TYR A 218 4.97 -9.85 23.59
N ARG A 219 6.18 -10.25 23.99
CA ARG A 219 6.37 -11.36 24.90
C ARG A 219 5.72 -11.02 26.25
N TRP A 220 5.40 -12.04 27.05
CA TRP A 220 4.74 -11.83 28.34
C TRP A 220 5.52 -10.85 29.23
N GLU A 221 6.84 -11.00 29.26
CA GLU A 221 7.77 -10.12 29.97
C GLU A 221 7.77 -8.66 29.51
N ASP A 222 7.38 -8.38 28.26
CA ASP A 222 7.42 -7.04 27.65
C ASP A 222 6.03 -6.39 27.54
N GLN A 223 4.96 -7.07 27.96
CA GLN A 223 3.59 -6.54 27.86
C GLN A 223 3.37 -5.25 28.66
N TRP A 224 4.22 -4.97 29.65
CA TRP A 224 4.17 -3.72 30.39
C TRP A 224 4.40 -2.50 29.49
N ILE A 225 5.16 -2.65 28.39
CA ILE A 225 5.41 -1.56 27.42
C ILE A 225 4.09 -1.14 26.76
N GLU A 226 3.31 -2.11 26.29
CA GLU A 226 2.01 -1.85 25.68
C GLU A 226 1.05 -1.20 26.69
N ARG A 227 1.01 -1.71 27.92
CA ARG A 227 0.19 -1.15 29.01
C ARG A 227 0.61 0.28 29.36
N ALA A 228 1.90 0.56 29.43
CA ALA A 228 2.44 1.88 29.75
C ALA A 228 2.13 2.89 28.64
N VAL A 229 2.38 2.54 27.37
CA VAL A 229 2.06 3.40 26.22
C VAL A 229 0.55 3.65 26.12
N PHE A 230 -0.27 2.62 26.35
CA PHE A 230 -1.72 2.76 26.37
C PHE A 230 -2.19 3.68 27.50
N ALA A 231 -1.71 3.44 28.73
CA ALA A 231 -2.04 4.25 29.89
C ALA A 231 -1.63 5.72 29.69
N TRP A 232 -0.44 5.95 29.15
CA TRP A 232 0.04 7.30 28.84
C TRP A 232 -0.82 7.99 27.78
N GLY A 233 -1.12 7.31 26.67
CA GLY A 233 -1.99 7.85 25.62
C GLY A 233 -3.39 8.18 26.14
N ALA A 234 -3.96 7.29 26.98
CA ALA A 234 -5.24 7.52 27.63
C ALA A 234 -5.18 8.72 28.60
N ALA A 235 -4.13 8.81 29.42
CA ALA A 235 -3.93 9.93 30.36
C ALA A 235 -3.88 11.27 29.61
N VAL A 236 -3.10 11.37 28.52
CA VAL A 236 -3.04 12.59 27.69
C VAL A 236 -4.43 12.98 27.16
N VAL A 237 -5.20 12.01 26.67
CA VAL A 237 -6.57 12.25 26.18
C VAL A 237 -7.48 12.75 27.32
N PHE A 238 -7.45 12.10 28.49
CA PHE A 238 -8.28 12.49 29.63
C PHE A 238 -7.90 13.87 30.17
N THR A 239 -6.61 14.17 30.33
CA THR A 239 -6.12 15.49 30.75
C THR A 239 -6.55 16.57 29.76
N CYS A 240 -6.43 16.31 28.45
CA CYS A 240 -6.84 17.26 27.41
C CYS A 240 -8.36 17.56 27.47
N VAL A 241 -9.20 16.56 27.69
CA VAL A 241 -10.66 16.78 27.86
C VAL A 241 -10.98 17.53 29.15
N GLY A 242 -10.25 17.23 30.24
CA GLY A 242 -10.41 17.90 31.52
C GLY A 242 -10.05 19.39 31.45
N GLU A 243 -8.95 19.73 30.78
CA GLU A 243 -8.48 21.13 30.64
C GLU A 243 -9.24 21.90 29.55
N ASN A 244 -9.55 21.27 28.42
CA ASN A 244 -10.24 21.90 27.30
C ASN A 244 -11.31 20.98 26.70
N ARG A 245 -12.55 21.18 27.15
CA ARG A 245 -13.74 20.42 26.72
C ARG A 245 -13.97 20.39 25.21
N ASN A 246 -13.56 21.44 24.49
CA ASN A 246 -13.70 21.54 23.03
C ASN A 246 -12.45 21.09 22.27
N GLY A 247 -11.39 20.68 22.98
CA GLY A 247 -10.13 20.21 22.39
C GLY A 247 -10.27 18.90 21.62
N ILE A 248 -11.22 18.04 22.02
CA ILE A 248 -11.49 16.76 21.33
C ILE A 248 -12.83 16.83 20.59
N ARG A 249 -12.77 16.73 19.26
CA ARG A 249 -13.94 16.79 18.38
C ARG A 249 -14.65 15.43 18.28
N GLY A 250 -15.94 15.47 17.96
CA GLY A 250 -16.72 14.30 17.57
C GLY A 250 -17.29 13.48 18.73
N VAL A 251 -17.63 12.22 18.45
CA VAL A 251 -18.31 11.32 19.39
C VAL A 251 -17.43 11.02 20.61
N LEU A 252 -16.12 10.84 20.40
CA LEU A 252 -15.17 10.55 21.48
C LEU A 252 -15.15 11.67 22.54
N GLY A 253 -15.07 12.93 22.10
CA GLY A 253 -15.12 14.07 23.02
C GLY A 253 -16.44 14.14 23.81
N LYS A 254 -17.57 13.82 23.17
CA LYS A 254 -18.88 13.75 23.85
C LYS A 254 -18.95 12.64 24.90
N VAL A 255 -18.44 11.46 24.57
CA VAL A 255 -18.47 10.29 25.48
C VAL A 255 -17.51 10.50 26.65
N VAL A 256 -16.25 10.85 26.38
CA VAL A 256 -15.23 11.08 27.42
C VAL A 256 -15.60 12.27 28.30
N GLY A 257 -16.08 13.35 27.69
CA GLY A 257 -16.61 14.50 28.43
C GLY A 257 -17.82 14.14 29.28
N GLY A 258 -18.70 13.26 28.82
CA GLY A 258 -19.82 12.73 29.62
C GLY A 258 -19.33 11.94 30.83
N VAL A 259 -18.45 10.95 30.63
CA VAL A 259 -17.94 10.07 31.71
C VAL A 259 -17.19 10.84 32.80
N LEU A 260 -16.30 11.77 32.42
CA LEU A 260 -15.51 12.55 33.38
C LEU A 260 -16.36 13.46 34.27
N HIS A 261 -17.55 13.88 33.83
CA HIS A 261 -18.38 14.83 34.55
C HIS A 261 -19.61 14.19 35.19
N SER A 262 -20.07 13.03 34.71
CA SER A 262 -21.09 12.22 35.40
C SER A 262 -20.60 11.66 36.75
N GLY A 263 -19.29 11.64 37.00
CA GLY A 263 -18.68 11.29 38.29
C GLY A 263 -18.42 12.47 39.23
N GLY A 264 -18.74 13.71 38.85
CA GLY A 264 -18.48 14.92 39.65
C GLY A 264 -19.53 15.24 40.72
N GLY A 265 -20.41 14.29 41.05
CA GLY A 265 -21.38 14.38 42.13
C GLY A 265 -20.98 13.52 43.31
N PHE A 266 -19.94 13.93 44.04
CA PHE A 266 -19.68 13.56 45.43
C PHE A 266 -19.10 14.78 46.14
#